data_AF-A0A7C1C1F6-F1
#
_entry.id   AF-A0A7C1C1F6-F1
#
_cell.length_a   1.000
_cell.length_b   1.000
_cell.length_c   1.000
_cell.angle_alpha   90.00
_cell.angle_beta   90.00
_cell.angle_gamma   90.00
#
_symmetry.space_group_name_H-M   'P 1'
#
loop_
_entity.id
_entity.type
_entity.pdbx_description
1 polymer ?
#
loop_
_entity_poly.entity_id
_entity_poly.type
_entity_poly.pdbx_seq_one_letter_code
_entity_poly.pdbx_strand_id
1 'polypeptide(L)'
;YESLKNMFLSQRRGLRNTIPISKIKKKKIREVQLIGIVKDVHTTQKGHRIIEIEDEDDSISLLVTKDNYQLYQQAQEVVVDEIISVRAVSSRNGGLLVAQSIAFPDINVNHKKNRADVPLYAAFLADIHIGSKKFLEDQWKALIKWLNGEIGNSRQREVAGRVKYIVIPGDTVDGIGVYPNQEEELSIRDIYNQYKSLADELQKLPDHLSIIIQPGNHDAVRPAEPQPAFEEEIQDLFSGREFIFVGNPCYFSLHNIEVLSYHGQSLLDFATNIPTLKYNQPVEIMKIALKKRHLAPIYGGHTPIAPEHEDYMVIDRVPDIFVTGHVHLSSIGEYRGVTLINASSWQAQTSYQKMLNFIPDPAKLPIVDLKTGNATTMDFNRAV
;
A
#
# COMPACT_ATOMS: atom_id res chain seq x y z
N TYR A 1 -1.49 -18.81 -0.11
CA TYR A 1 -0.39 -19.74 0.22
C TYR A 1 0.47 -20.12 -0.99
N GLU A 2 -0.07 -20.84 -1.99
CA GLU A 2 0.71 -21.39 -3.11
C GLU A 2 1.50 -20.33 -3.91
N SER A 3 0.92 -19.17 -4.19
CA SER A 3 1.60 -18.07 -4.89
C SER A 3 2.88 -17.62 -4.18
N LEU A 4 2.82 -17.35 -2.87
CA LEU A 4 3.98 -16.91 -2.08
C LEU A 4 4.99 -18.03 -1.83
N LYS A 5 4.54 -19.28 -1.66
CA LYS A 5 5.40 -20.46 -1.61
C LYS A 5 6.21 -20.62 -2.90
N ASN A 6 5.59 -20.42 -4.07
CA ASN A 6 6.27 -20.47 -5.36
C ASN A 6 7.31 -19.35 -5.52
N MET A 7 7.08 -18.16 -4.96
CA MET A 7 8.10 -17.09 -4.92
C MET A 7 9.34 -17.51 -4.12
N PHE A 8 9.15 -18.14 -2.96
CA PHE A 8 10.25 -18.69 -2.17
C PHE A 8 11.07 -19.72 -2.95
N LEU A 9 10.40 -20.66 -3.60
CA LEU A 9 11.03 -21.77 -4.33
C LEU A 9 11.77 -21.31 -5.60
N SER A 10 11.23 -20.29 -6.28
CA SER A 10 11.84 -19.74 -7.49
C SER A 10 13.06 -18.86 -7.18
N GLN A 11 13.02 -18.07 -6.11
CA GLN A 11 14.08 -17.13 -5.78
C GLN A 11 15.26 -17.78 -5.03
N ARG A 12 15.03 -18.86 -4.27
CA ARG A 12 16.09 -19.47 -3.44
C ARG A 12 16.25 -20.95 -3.74
N ARG A 13 17.31 -21.30 -4.48
CA ARG A 13 17.66 -22.70 -4.79
C ARG A 13 17.77 -23.59 -3.53
N GLY A 14 18.16 -23.02 -2.40
CA GLY A 14 18.26 -23.71 -1.11
C GLY A 14 16.92 -24.06 -0.44
N LEU A 15 15.79 -23.52 -0.90
CA LEU A 15 14.46 -23.78 -0.34
C LEU A 15 13.77 -25.03 -0.92
N ARG A 16 14.40 -25.74 -1.85
CA ARG A 16 13.80 -26.93 -2.50
C ARG A 16 13.63 -28.15 -1.59
N ASN A 17 14.19 -28.12 -0.37
CA ASN A 17 14.14 -29.22 0.59
C ASN A 17 13.12 -28.98 1.71
N THR A 18 11.99 -28.31 1.42
CA THR A 18 10.91 -28.14 2.42
C THR A 18 10.33 -29.48 2.83
N ILE A 19 10.20 -29.70 4.14
CA ILE A 19 9.64 -30.93 4.70
C ILE A 19 8.24 -30.61 5.27
N PRO A 20 7.18 -31.37 4.92
CA PRO A 20 5.86 -31.22 5.54
C PRO A 20 5.94 -31.32 7.06
N ILE A 21 5.18 -30.49 7.77
CA ILE A 21 5.21 -30.40 9.23
C ILE A 21 4.86 -31.74 9.87
N SER A 22 3.89 -32.46 9.29
CA SER A 22 3.48 -33.80 9.71
C SER A 22 4.65 -34.82 9.73
N LYS A 23 5.63 -34.70 8.82
CA LYS A 23 6.82 -35.56 8.76
C LYS A 23 7.89 -35.13 9.77
N ILE A 24 8.02 -33.83 10.04
CA ILE A 24 8.95 -33.29 11.03
C ILE A 24 8.64 -33.84 12.42
N LYS A 25 7.37 -33.81 12.83
CA LYS A 25 6.92 -34.36 14.12
C LYS A 25 7.19 -35.86 14.24
N LYS A 26 6.95 -36.63 13.17
CA LYS A 26 7.13 -38.10 13.16
C LYS A 26 8.60 -38.54 13.19
N LYS A 27 9.49 -37.85 12.47
CA LYS A 27 10.88 -38.32 12.24
C LYS A 27 11.93 -37.69 13.15
N LYS A 28 11.56 -36.82 14.10
CA LYS A 28 12.48 -36.09 15.01
C LYS A 28 13.71 -35.54 14.27
N ILE A 29 13.46 -34.89 13.13
CA ILE A 29 14.51 -34.40 12.24
C ILE A 29 15.29 -33.29 12.97
N ARG A 30 16.63 -33.37 12.95
CA ARG A 30 17.48 -32.45 13.71
C ARG A 30 17.48 -31.02 13.17
N GLU A 31 17.53 -30.88 11.84
CA GLU A 31 17.48 -29.61 11.12
C GLU A 31 16.36 -29.64 10.11
N VAL A 32 15.52 -28.62 10.12
CA VAL A 32 14.35 -28.53 9.24
C VAL A 32 14.31 -27.18 8.55
N GLN A 33 13.77 -27.21 7.34
CA GLN A 33 13.42 -26.03 6.57
C GLN A 33 11.96 -26.18 6.15
N LEU A 34 11.16 -25.17 6.45
CA LEU A 34 9.72 -25.19 6.23
C LEU A 34 9.24 -23.85 5.67
N ILE A 35 8.12 -23.90 4.98
CA ILE A 35 7.35 -22.76 4.48
C ILE A 35 5.91 -23.01 4.92
N GLY A 36 5.32 -22.06 5.64
CA GLY A 36 3.97 -22.21 6.15
C GLY A 36 3.34 -20.86 6.44
N ILE A 37 2.05 -20.91 6.74
CA ILE A 37 1.24 -19.77 7.17
C ILE A 37 1.49 -19.55 8.66
N VAL A 38 1.65 -18.31 9.08
CA VAL A 38 1.75 -17.96 10.50
C VAL A 38 0.36 -18.00 11.11
N LYS A 39 0.07 -19.02 11.91
CA LYS A 39 -1.22 -19.19 12.57
C LYS A 39 -1.38 -18.30 13.80
N ASP A 40 -0.32 -18.22 14.61
CA ASP A 40 -0.28 -17.40 15.82
C ASP A 40 1.12 -16.87 16.05
N VAL A 41 1.20 -15.69 16.66
CA VAL A 41 2.47 -15.10 17.06
C VAL A 41 2.32 -14.30 18.35
N HIS A 42 3.11 -14.65 19.36
CA HIS A 42 3.08 -13.98 20.65
C HIS A 42 4.46 -13.90 21.31
N THR A 43 4.59 -12.99 22.27
CA THR A 43 5.81 -12.83 23.07
C THR A 43 5.58 -13.42 24.46
N THR A 44 6.43 -14.36 24.85
CA THR A 44 6.38 -14.98 26.19
C THR A 44 6.73 -13.98 27.29
N GLN A 45 6.36 -14.29 28.53
CA GLN A 45 6.73 -13.49 29.71
C GLN A 45 8.25 -13.28 29.86
N LYS A 46 9.08 -14.20 29.35
CA LYS A 46 10.55 -14.11 29.36
C LYS A 46 11.11 -13.24 28.23
N GLY A 47 10.26 -12.75 27.33
CA GLY A 47 10.63 -11.92 26.18
C GLY A 47 11.05 -12.69 24.93
N HIS A 48 10.88 -14.01 24.90
CA HIS A 48 11.08 -14.80 23.66
C HIS A 48 9.84 -14.71 22.76
N ARG A 49 10.03 -14.78 21.44
CA ARG A 49 8.93 -14.82 20.47
C ARG A 49 8.60 -16.28 20.17
N ILE A 50 7.31 -16.62 20.20
CA ILE A 50 6.79 -17.89 19.71
C ILE A 50 6.01 -17.61 18.42
N ILE A 51 6.28 -18.39 17.39
CA ILE A 51 5.59 -18.33 16.10
C ILE A 51 5.03 -19.73 15.85
N GLU A 52 3.72 -19.88 15.78
CA GLU A 52 3.08 -21.11 15.31
C GLU A 52 2.91 -21.03 13.80
N ILE A 53 3.47 -22.01 13.09
CA ILE A 53 3.36 -22.11 11.64
C ILE A 53 2.56 -23.36 11.29
N GLU A 54 1.67 -23.23 10.32
CA GLU A 54 0.89 -24.34 9.76
C GLU A 54 1.09 -24.53 8.25
N ASP A 55 0.91 -25.77 7.82
CA ASP A 55 0.75 -26.17 6.43
C ASP A 55 -0.61 -26.88 6.27
N GLU A 56 -0.88 -27.49 5.12
CA GLU A 56 -2.15 -28.18 4.86
C GLU A 56 -2.41 -29.36 5.81
N ASP A 57 -1.38 -29.93 6.43
CA ASP A 57 -1.48 -31.16 7.22
C ASP A 57 -1.44 -30.92 8.73
N ASP A 58 -0.64 -29.97 9.22
CA ASP A 58 -0.31 -29.84 10.65
C ASP A 58 0.26 -28.45 11.02
N SER A 59 0.40 -28.17 12.32
CA SER A 59 1.03 -26.94 12.85
C SER A 59 2.21 -27.23 13.79
N ILE A 60 3.18 -26.32 13.88
CA ILE A 60 4.34 -26.45 14.78
C ILE A 60 4.80 -25.10 15.32
N SER A 61 5.16 -25.08 16.61
CA SER A 61 5.65 -23.89 17.28
C SER A 61 7.18 -23.75 17.15
N LEU A 62 7.59 -22.55 16.79
CA LEU A 62 8.97 -22.10 16.69
C LEU A 62 9.30 -21.14 17.84
N LEU A 63 10.46 -21.34 18.46
CA LEU A 63 11.02 -20.44 19.45
C LEU A 63 12.10 -19.57 18.81
N VAL A 64 11.94 -18.25 18.91
CA VAL A 64 12.99 -17.26 18.62
C VAL A 64 13.46 -16.65 19.93
N THR A 65 14.73 -16.87 20.27
CA THR A 65 15.31 -16.30 21.50
C THR A 65 15.60 -14.81 21.31
N LYS A 66 15.48 -14.03 22.39
CA LYS A 66 15.79 -12.59 22.39
C LYS A 66 17.29 -12.31 22.33
N ASP A 67 18.09 -13.32 22.68
CA ASP A 67 19.55 -13.22 22.74
C ASP A 67 20.17 -13.19 21.32
N ASN A 68 19.46 -13.75 20.32
CA ASN A 68 19.80 -13.54 18.92
C ASN A 68 19.10 -12.28 18.41
N TYR A 69 19.71 -11.12 18.68
CA TYR A 69 19.12 -9.81 18.39
C TYR A 69 18.66 -9.66 16.93
N GLN A 70 19.49 -10.07 15.96
CA GLN A 70 19.17 -9.93 14.54
C GLN A 70 17.94 -10.76 14.14
N LEU A 71 17.89 -12.03 14.56
CA LEU A 71 16.74 -12.89 14.28
C LEU A 71 15.49 -12.44 15.04
N TYR A 72 15.68 -11.94 16.26
CA TYR A 72 14.59 -11.42 17.08
C TYR A 72 13.93 -10.20 16.43
N GLN A 73 14.72 -9.26 15.90
CA GLN A 73 14.17 -8.12 15.13
C GLN A 73 13.34 -8.59 13.93
N GLN A 74 13.82 -9.57 13.16
CA GLN A 74 13.03 -10.15 12.06
C GLN A 74 11.75 -10.83 12.56
N ALA A 75 11.78 -11.49 13.72
CA ALA A 75 10.62 -12.12 14.33
C ALA A 75 9.59 -11.11 14.90
N GLN A 76 10.00 -9.88 15.19
CA GLN A 76 9.08 -8.80 15.57
C GLN A 76 8.28 -8.26 14.39
N GLU A 77 8.79 -8.42 13.17
CA GLU A 77 8.07 -8.09 11.93
C GLU A 77 7.08 -9.18 11.52
N VAL A 78 7.09 -10.35 12.18
CA VAL A 78 6.19 -11.45 11.86
C VAL A 78 4.78 -11.16 12.39
N VAL A 79 3.79 -11.28 11.51
CA VAL A 79 2.36 -11.11 11.75
C VAL A 79 1.61 -12.39 11.43
N VAL A 80 0.37 -12.51 11.93
CA VAL A 80 -0.52 -13.62 11.58
C VAL A 80 -0.86 -13.62 10.09
N ASP A 81 -1.24 -14.79 9.59
CA ASP A 81 -1.71 -15.08 8.22
C ASP A 81 -0.69 -14.88 7.09
N GLU A 82 0.49 -14.31 7.39
CA GLU A 82 1.55 -14.22 6.39
C GLU A 82 2.23 -15.57 6.12
N ILE A 83 2.90 -15.68 4.97
CA ILE A 83 3.72 -16.84 4.63
C ILE A 83 5.19 -16.54 4.83
N ILE A 84 5.86 -17.33 5.69
CA ILE A 84 7.30 -17.23 5.94
C ILE A 84 8.00 -18.55 5.68
N SER A 85 9.31 -18.45 5.42
CA SER A 85 10.20 -19.61 5.46
C SER A 85 11.09 -19.56 6.70
N VAL A 86 11.21 -20.70 7.39
CA VAL A 86 12.05 -20.82 8.58
C VAL A 86 13.00 -22.00 8.46
N ARG A 87 14.26 -21.78 8.82
CA ARG A 87 15.20 -22.86 9.17
C ARG A 87 15.23 -23.00 10.68
N ALA A 88 15.03 -24.20 11.20
CA ALA A 88 14.99 -24.45 12.63
C ALA A 88 15.68 -25.75 13.01
N VAL A 89 16.05 -25.85 14.28
CA VAL A 89 16.64 -27.06 14.88
C VAL A 89 15.72 -27.63 15.95
N SER A 90 15.63 -28.96 16.01
CA SER A 90 14.87 -29.62 17.08
C SER A 90 15.50 -29.35 18.45
N SER A 91 14.68 -28.90 19.41
CA SER A 91 15.11 -28.81 20.80
C SER A 91 15.40 -30.20 21.37
N ARG A 92 16.41 -30.29 22.26
CA ARG A 92 16.79 -31.54 22.94
C ARG A 92 15.65 -32.12 23.80
N ASN A 93 14.71 -31.28 24.24
CA ASN A 93 13.65 -31.66 25.18
C ASN A 93 12.34 -32.10 24.50
N GLY A 94 12.28 -32.05 23.16
CA GLY A 94 11.07 -32.38 22.38
C GLY A 94 10.00 -31.30 22.44
N GLY A 95 9.23 -31.12 21.36
CA GLY A 95 8.03 -30.27 21.32
C GLY A 95 8.19 -28.85 20.77
N LEU A 96 9.40 -28.28 20.76
CA LEU A 96 9.67 -26.95 20.18
C LEU A 96 10.85 -26.99 19.21
N LEU A 97 10.73 -26.27 18.10
CA LEU A 97 11.84 -26.01 17.18
C LEU A 97 12.46 -24.66 17.50
N VAL A 98 13.77 -24.56 17.59
CA VAL A 98 14.47 -23.28 17.77
C VAL A 98 14.82 -22.72 16.40
N ALA A 99 14.23 -21.58 16.05
CA ALA A 99 14.49 -20.91 14.78
C ALA A 99 15.96 -20.47 14.68
N GLN A 100 16.57 -20.71 13.53
CA GLN A 100 17.93 -20.28 13.19
C GLN A 100 17.92 -19.13 12.18
N SER A 101 16.91 -19.07 11.32
CA SER A 101 16.70 -17.96 10.38
C SER A 101 15.24 -17.86 9.97
N ILE A 102 14.74 -16.64 9.80
CA ILE A 102 13.45 -16.34 9.19
C ILE A 102 13.71 -15.65 7.85
N ALA A 103 12.94 -16.03 6.84
CA ALA A 103 12.98 -15.46 5.52
C ALA A 103 11.57 -15.09 5.05
N PHE A 104 11.47 -13.89 4.48
CA PHE A 104 10.28 -13.39 3.78
C PHE A 104 10.48 -13.57 2.26
N PRO A 105 9.39 -13.57 1.46
CA PRO A 105 9.50 -13.71 0.01
C PRO A 105 10.42 -12.65 -0.59
N ASP A 106 10.22 -11.38 -0.19
CA ASP A 106 11.03 -10.21 -0.51
C ASP A 106 11.20 -9.93 -2.03
N ILE A 107 11.80 -8.79 -2.35
CA ILE A 107 12.13 -8.40 -3.73
C ILE A 107 13.64 -8.52 -3.97
N ASN A 108 14.06 -8.75 -5.20
CA ASN A 108 15.48 -8.89 -5.52
C ASN A 108 16.22 -7.56 -5.32
N VAL A 109 17.39 -7.57 -4.66
CA VAL A 109 18.24 -6.39 -4.46
C VAL A 109 18.74 -5.75 -5.77
N ASN A 110 18.78 -6.53 -6.85
CA ASN A 110 19.19 -6.08 -8.18
C ASN A 110 18.00 -5.80 -9.12
N HIS A 111 16.80 -5.54 -8.57
CA HIS A 111 15.66 -5.17 -9.39
C HIS A 111 15.98 -3.90 -10.20
N LYS A 112 15.87 -4.03 -11.53
CA LYS A 112 16.15 -2.94 -12.46
C LYS A 112 14.85 -2.26 -12.78
N LYS A 113 14.75 -1.00 -12.33
CA LYS A 113 13.59 -0.17 -12.61
C LYS A 113 13.55 0.19 -14.11
N ASN A 114 12.40 0.04 -14.76
CA ASN A 114 12.17 0.47 -16.13
C ASN A 114 12.23 2.01 -16.25
N ARG A 115 12.39 2.51 -17.47
CA ARG A 115 12.40 3.94 -17.78
C ARG A 115 11.66 4.19 -19.09
N ALA A 116 11.00 5.33 -19.17
CA ALA A 116 10.43 5.83 -20.41
C ALA A 116 11.53 6.47 -21.28
N ASP A 117 11.41 6.35 -22.60
CA ASP A 117 12.34 7.03 -23.53
C ASP A 117 12.03 8.54 -23.67
N VAL A 118 10.82 8.94 -23.26
CA VAL A 118 10.29 10.30 -23.34
C VAL A 118 10.31 10.99 -21.97
N PRO A 119 10.62 12.30 -21.90
CA PRO A 119 10.73 13.05 -20.65
C PRO A 119 9.35 13.48 -20.12
N LEU A 120 8.47 12.50 -19.86
CA LEU A 120 7.13 12.74 -19.31
C LEU A 120 7.13 12.54 -17.80
N TYR A 121 6.16 13.16 -17.13
CA TYR A 121 5.94 13.02 -15.70
C TYR A 121 4.59 12.33 -15.41
N ALA A 122 4.56 11.58 -14.31
CA ALA A 122 3.33 11.15 -13.66
C ALA A 122 3.18 11.84 -12.29
N ALA A 123 2.00 12.36 -12.01
CA ALA A 123 1.65 12.96 -10.73
C ALA A 123 0.70 12.05 -9.94
N PHE A 124 0.83 12.02 -8.62
CA PHE A 124 0.07 11.14 -7.74
C PHE A 124 -0.77 11.97 -6.77
N LEU A 125 -2.10 11.88 -6.91
CA LEU A 125 -3.08 12.78 -6.32
C LEU A 125 -4.11 11.95 -5.54
N ALA A 126 -3.91 11.74 -4.24
CA ALA A 126 -4.82 10.91 -3.44
C ALA A 126 -5.70 11.74 -2.50
N ASP A 127 -6.71 11.07 -1.91
CA ASP A 127 -7.48 11.57 -0.78
C ASP A 127 -8.00 13.00 -1.05
N ILE A 128 -8.70 13.14 -2.18
CA ILE A 128 -9.24 14.42 -2.64
C ILE A 128 -10.39 14.85 -1.73
N HIS A 129 -11.23 13.89 -1.33
CA HIS A 129 -12.35 14.11 -0.41
C HIS A 129 -13.31 15.23 -0.85
N ILE A 130 -13.67 15.26 -2.15
CA ILE A 130 -14.72 16.15 -2.64
C ILE A 130 -16.02 15.90 -1.88
N GLY A 131 -16.68 16.97 -1.44
CA GLY A 131 -17.89 16.89 -0.62
C GLY A 131 -17.66 17.14 0.86
N SER A 132 -16.40 17.23 1.29
CA SER A 132 -16.04 17.62 2.66
C SER A 132 -16.05 19.14 2.85
N LYS A 133 -16.47 19.63 4.02
CA LYS A 133 -16.23 21.02 4.48
C LYS A 133 -14.75 21.29 4.76
N LYS A 134 -13.93 20.24 4.84
CA LYS A 134 -12.48 20.32 5.05
C LYS A 134 -11.69 20.32 3.74
N PHE A 135 -12.35 20.25 2.59
CA PHE A 135 -11.69 20.31 1.30
C PHE A 135 -10.90 21.62 1.14
N LEU A 136 -9.65 21.50 0.68
CA LEU A 136 -8.70 22.61 0.55
C LEU A 136 -8.87 23.32 -0.80
N GLU A 137 -9.98 24.05 -0.96
CA GLU A 137 -10.35 24.69 -2.24
C GLU A 137 -9.26 25.60 -2.82
N ASP A 138 -8.59 26.41 -1.99
CA ASP A 138 -7.60 27.37 -2.48
C ASP A 138 -6.34 26.68 -3.01
N GLN A 139 -5.87 25.66 -2.30
CA GLN A 139 -4.75 24.82 -2.70
C GLN A 139 -5.11 24.01 -3.96
N TRP A 140 -6.33 23.49 -4.02
CA TRP A 140 -6.84 22.79 -5.20
C TRP A 140 -6.90 23.71 -6.44
N LYS A 141 -7.39 24.94 -6.29
CA LYS A 141 -7.37 25.95 -7.35
C LYS A 141 -5.92 26.26 -7.79
N ALA A 142 -4.98 26.33 -6.86
CA ALA A 142 -3.56 26.50 -7.17
C ALA A 142 -2.97 25.31 -7.95
N LEU A 143 -3.34 24.08 -7.59
CA LEU A 143 -2.98 22.87 -8.35
C LEU A 143 -3.46 22.95 -9.79
N ILE A 144 -4.74 23.26 -10.01
CA ILE A 144 -5.33 23.40 -11.35
C ILE A 144 -4.58 24.46 -12.15
N LYS A 145 -4.35 25.65 -11.57
CA LYS A 145 -3.60 26.73 -12.22
C LYS A 145 -2.17 26.32 -12.57
N TRP A 146 -1.50 25.60 -11.69
CA TRP A 146 -0.14 25.12 -11.92
C TRP A 146 -0.09 24.09 -13.05
N LEU A 147 -1.01 23.12 -13.09
CA LEU A 147 -1.12 22.14 -14.18
C LEU A 147 -1.45 22.81 -15.52
N ASN A 148 -2.24 23.89 -15.51
CA ASN A 148 -2.49 24.73 -16.68
C ASN A 148 -1.33 25.67 -17.05
N GLY A 149 -0.23 25.67 -16.28
CA GLY A 149 0.95 26.50 -16.53
C GLY A 149 0.76 27.99 -16.22
N GLU A 150 -0.27 28.36 -15.47
CA GLU A 150 -0.59 29.75 -15.13
C GLU A 150 0.26 30.31 -13.98
N ILE A 151 0.73 29.43 -13.08
CA ILE A 151 1.54 29.80 -11.90
C ILE A 151 2.81 28.93 -11.77
N GLY A 152 3.69 29.29 -10.84
CA GLY A 152 4.99 28.66 -10.65
C GLY A 152 6.10 29.30 -11.48
N ASN A 153 7.35 29.06 -11.11
CA ASN A 153 8.53 29.54 -11.85
C ASN A 153 8.76 28.78 -13.17
N SER A 154 9.71 29.21 -14.00
CA SER A 154 9.97 28.62 -15.32
C SER A 154 10.21 27.10 -15.28
N ARG A 155 10.94 26.61 -14.27
CA ARG A 155 11.20 25.16 -14.11
C ARG A 155 9.94 24.41 -13.69
N GLN A 156 9.16 24.97 -12.78
CA GLN A 156 7.90 24.37 -12.33
C GLN A 156 6.87 24.28 -13.47
N ARG A 157 6.76 25.32 -14.31
CA ARG A 157 5.87 25.30 -15.47
C ARG A 157 6.34 24.34 -16.57
N GLU A 158 7.66 24.17 -16.75
CA GLU A 158 8.21 23.15 -17.65
C GLU A 158 7.84 21.73 -17.18
N VAL A 159 7.91 21.48 -15.86
CA VAL A 159 7.46 20.19 -15.29
C VAL A 159 5.96 20.02 -15.50
N ALA A 160 5.14 21.03 -15.18
CA ALA A 160 3.69 20.99 -15.36
C ALA A 160 3.29 20.64 -16.80
N GLY A 161 3.88 21.31 -17.79
CA GLY A 161 3.61 21.06 -19.21
C GLY A 161 4.12 19.71 -19.74
N ARG A 162 4.84 18.94 -18.91
CA ARG A 162 5.29 17.57 -19.23
C ARG A 162 4.61 16.50 -18.38
N VAL A 163 3.73 16.89 -17.45
CA VAL A 163 2.85 15.92 -16.78
C VAL A 163 1.93 15.35 -17.86
N LYS A 164 1.93 14.02 -18.01
CA LYS A 164 1.02 13.32 -18.92
C LYS A 164 -0.02 12.51 -18.17
N TYR A 165 0.33 12.02 -16.98
CA TYR A 165 -0.50 11.13 -16.19
C TYR A 165 -0.79 11.72 -14.82
N ILE A 166 -2.04 11.61 -14.39
CA ILE A 166 -2.44 11.79 -12.99
C ILE A 166 -2.99 10.44 -12.51
N VAL A 167 -2.45 9.93 -11.41
CA VAL A 167 -2.94 8.72 -10.75
C VAL A 167 -3.60 9.12 -9.44
N ILE A 168 -4.86 8.72 -9.25
CA ILE A 168 -5.64 8.97 -8.05
C ILE A 168 -5.86 7.65 -7.30
N PRO A 169 -5.04 7.31 -6.29
CA PRO A 169 -5.09 6.04 -5.57
C PRO A 169 -6.13 6.06 -4.42
N GLY A 170 -7.37 6.41 -4.73
CA GLY A 170 -8.50 6.34 -3.80
C GLY A 170 -8.88 7.63 -3.06
N ASP A 171 -10.02 7.52 -2.38
CA ASP A 171 -10.72 8.57 -1.64
C ASP A 171 -10.94 9.83 -2.48
N THR A 172 -11.61 9.60 -3.61
CA THR A 172 -11.88 10.64 -4.61
C THR A 172 -12.95 11.62 -4.12
N VAL A 173 -13.89 11.12 -3.33
CA VAL A 173 -14.97 11.86 -2.66
C VAL A 173 -14.97 11.54 -1.16
N ASP A 174 -15.60 12.37 -0.34
CA ASP A 174 -15.63 12.20 1.12
C ASP A 174 -16.57 11.04 1.54
N GLY A 175 -17.48 10.62 0.66
CA GLY A 175 -18.41 9.53 0.94
C GLY A 175 -19.60 9.94 1.79
N ILE A 176 -20.45 8.98 2.14
CA ILE A 176 -21.61 9.14 3.03
C ILE A 176 -21.60 8.03 4.08
N GLY A 177 -21.58 8.40 5.37
CA GLY A 177 -21.67 7.44 6.48
C GLY A 177 -20.39 6.66 6.74
N VAL A 178 -19.23 7.20 6.37
CA VAL A 178 -17.92 6.54 6.48
C VAL A 178 -17.42 6.50 7.94
N TYR A 179 -17.64 7.58 8.70
CA TYR A 179 -17.26 7.66 10.12
C TYR A 179 -18.32 8.36 10.97
N PRO A 180 -18.31 8.17 12.31
CA PRO A 180 -19.30 8.77 13.20
C PRO A 180 -19.38 10.29 13.05
N ASN A 181 -20.60 10.84 12.98
CA ASN A 181 -20.90 12.27 12.83
C ASN A 181 -20.39 12.92 11.52
N GLN A 182 -20.04 12.14 10.50
CA GLN A 182 -19.58 12.68 9.21
C GLN A 182 -20.58 13.67 8.57
N GLU A 183 -21.89 13.49 8.75
CA GLU A 183 -22.94 14.37 8.17
C GLU A 183 -22.78 15.86 8.55
N GLU A 184 -22.18 16.14 9.72
CA GLU A 184 -21.88 17.49 10.18
C GLU A 184 -20.69 18.12 9.43
N GLU A 185 -19.81 17.28 8.87
CA GLU A 185 -18.61 17.68 8.14
C GLU A 185 -18.80 17.67 6.61
N LEU A 186 -19.91 17.16 6.09
CA LEU A 186 -20.22 17.17 4.65
C LEU A 186 -20.75 18.54 4.17
N SER A 187 -20.13 19.07 3.13
CA SER A 187 -20.66 20.18 2.33
C SER A 187 -21.64 19.70 1.26
N ILE A 188 -21.44 18.47 0.74
CA ILE A 188 -22.33 17.80 -0.22
C ILE A 188 -22.79 16.49 0.41
N ARG A 189 -24.09 16.36 0.70
CA ARG A 189 -24.68 15.23 1.46
C ARG A 189 -25.24 14.11 0.59
N ASP A 190 -24.95 14.14 -0.71
CA ASP A 190 -25.40 13.16 -1.68
C ASP A 190 -24.20 12.66 -2.48
N ILE A 191 -24.02 11.34 -2.52
CA ILE A 191 -22.82 10.70 -3.07
C ILE A 191 -22.64 10.96 -4.57
N TYR A 192 -23.72 10.94 -5.35
CA TYR A 192 -23.67 11.21 -6.79
C TYR A 192 -23.32 12.67 -7.08
N ASN A 193 -23.83 13.60 -6.27
CA ASN A 193 -23.44 15.00 -6.36
C ASN A 193 -21.97 15.23 -5.97
N GLN A 194 -21.40 14.43 -5.06
CA GLN A 194 -19.95 14.47 -4.79
C GLN A 194 -19.15 14.06 -6.03
N TYR A 195 -19.51 12.93 -6.68
CA TYR A 195 -18.86 12.49 -7.91
C TYR A 195 -19.02 13.46 -9.08
N LYS A 196 -20.22 14.06 -9.22
CA LYS A 196 -20.45 15.10 -10.23
C LYS A 196 -19.56 16.32 -10.00
N SER A 197 -19.45 16.78 -8.76
CA SER A 197 -18.56 17.87 -8.38
C SER A 197 -17.09 17.54 -8.67
N LEU A 198 -16.67 16.30 -8.37
CA LEU A 198 -15.34 15.82 -8.71
C LEU A 198 -15.09 15.82 -10.22
N ALA A 199 -16.04 15.34 -11.02
CA ALA A 199 -15.95 15.34 -12.48
C ALA A 199 -15.80 16.78 -13.01
N ASP A 200 -16.62 17.72 -12.52
CA ASP A 200 -16.55 19.14 -12.88
C ASP A 200 -15.19 19.78 -12.53
N GLU A 201 -14.62 19.42 -11.37
CA GLU A 201 -13.27 19.88 -10.99
C GLU A 201 -12.17 19.29 -11.87
N LEU A 202 -12.21 17.98 -12.14
CA LEU A 202 -11.21 17.30 -12.96
C LEU A 202 -11.27 17.73 -14.44
N GLN A 203 -12.42 18.20 -14.94
CA GLN A 203 -12.55 18.80 -16.28
C GLN A 203 -11.77 20.12 -16.44
N LYS A 204 -11.44 20.83 -15.36
CA LYS A 204 -10.67 22.09 -15.41
C LYS A 204 -9.17 21.86 -15.65
N LEU A 205 -8.71 20.62 -15.55
CA LEU A 205 -7.32 20.26 -15.83
C LEU A 205 -7.01 20.35 -17.34
N PRO A 206 -5.75 20.36 -17.78
CA PRO A 206 -5.40 20.33 -19.21
C PRO A 206 -5.90 19.08 -19.95
N ASP A 207 -6.36 19.24 -21.20
CA ASP A 207 -6.92 18.15 -22.03
C ASP A 207 -5.92 17.05 -22.40
N HIS A 208 -4.62 17.35 -22.39
CA HIS A 208 -3.58 16.38 -22.74
C HIS A 208 -3.33 15.37 -21.62
N LEU A 209 -3.91 15.53 -20.44
CA LEU A 209 -3.71 14.64 -19.30
C LEU A 209 -4.59 13.39 -19.42
N SER A 210 -3.99 12.25 -19.11
CA SER A 210 -4.70 10.99 -18.90
C SER A 210 -4.85 10.77 -17.40
N ILE A 211 -6.07 10.58 -16.91
CA ILE A 211 -6.37 10.50 -15.48
C ILE A 211 -6.79 9.07 -15.14
N ILE A 212 -6.01 8.41 -14.28
CA ILE A 212 -6.29 7.06 -13.78
C ILE A 212 -6.91 7.21 -12.39
N ILE A 213 -8.11 6.68 -12.21
CA ILE A 213 -8.90 6.81 -10.98
C ILE A 213 -9.13 5.43 -10.39
N GLN A 214 -8.65 5.25 -9.16
CA GLN A 214 -8.86 4.09 -8.32
C GLN A 214 -9.77 4.49 -7.14
N PRO A 215 -10.67 3.63 -6.65
CA PRO A 215 -11.43 3.89 -5.44
C PRO A 215 -10.59 3.71 -4.16
N GLY A 216 -11.05 4.31 -3.07
CA GLY A 216 -10.61 4.07 -1.69
C GLY A 216 -11.76 3.60 -0.79
N ASN A 217 -11.61 3.76 0.53
CA ASN A 217 -12.62 3.30 1.48
C ASN A 217 -13.77 4.30 1.71
N HIS A 218 -13.64 5.55 1.26
CA HIS A 218 -14.74 6.53 1.25
C HIS A 218 -15.63 6.45 0.00
N ASP A 219 -15.11 5.79 -1.03
CA ASP A 219 -15.71 5.73 -2.35
C ASP A 219 -16.87 4.71 -2.44
N ALA A 220 -17.80 4.95 -3.38
CA ALA A 220 -19.00 4.13 -3.58
C ALA A 220 -18.71 2.81 -4.31
N VAL A 221 -17.96 1.94 -3.64
CA VAL A 221 -17.66 0.57 -4.03
C VAL A 221 -17.92 -0.35 -2.83
N ARG A 222 -17.72 -1.66 -2.99
CA ARG A 222 -17.82 -2.55 -1.83
C ARG A 222 -16.84 -2.12 -0.73
N PRO A 223 -17.19 -2.24 0.57
CA PRO A 223 -16.32 -1.79 1.66
C PRO A 223 -15.04 -2.63 1.83
N ALA A 224 -15.06 -3.89 1.38
CA ALA A 224 -13.97 -4.84 1.57
C ALA A 224 -13.00 -4.85 0.39
N GLU A 225 -11.70 -4.95 0.67
CA GLU A 225 -10.65 -5.08 -0.33
C GLU A 225 -10.51 -6.54 -0.82
N PRO A 226 -10.16 -6.77 -2.10
CA PRO A 226 -9.92 -5.78 -3.14
C PRO A 226 -11.24 -5.09 -3.55
N GLN A 227 -11.20 -3.86 -4.04
CA GLN A 227 -12.40 -3.16 -4.52
C GLN A 227 -12.41 -3.14 -6.06
N PRO A 228 -13.55 -3.39 -6.72
CA PRO A 228 -13.65 -3.24 -8.17
C PRO A 228 -13.54 -1.77 -8.57
N ALA A 229 -13.40 -1.49 -9.86
CA ALA A 229 -13.58 -0.13 -10.37
C ALA A 229 -15.01 0.38 -10.08
N PHE A 230 -15.21 1.70 -10.16
CA PHE A 230 -16.54 2.31 -10.02
C PHE A 230 -17.57 1.71 -10.98
N GLU A 231 -18.84 1.73 -10.59
CA GLU A 231 -19.94 1.30 -11.48
C GLU A 231 -20.12 2.27 -12.66
N GLU A 232 -20.72 1.79 -13.76
CA GLU A 232 -20.91 2.56 -15.00
C GLU A 232 -21.61 3.91 -14.74
N GLU A 233 -22.61 3.94 -13.86
CA GLU A 233 -23.36 5.16 -13.51
C GLU A 233 -22.46 6.29 -12.95
N ILE A 234 -21.41 5.93 -12.20
CA ILE A 234 -20.42 6.90 -11.71
C ILE A 234 -19.44 7.26 -12.82
N GLN A 235 -18.97 6.27 -13.59
CA GLN A 235 -18.03 6.50 -14.67
C GLN A 235 -18.59 7.44 -15.74
N ASP A 236 -19.88 7.32 -16.07
CA ASP A 236 -20.58 8.14 -17.07
C ASP A 236 -20.66 9.64 -16.72
N LEU A 237 -20.43 10.00 -15.45
CA LEU A 237 -20.33 11.40 -15.02
C LEU A 237 -19.06 12.07 -15.55
N PHE A 238 -18.02 11.29 -15.87
CA PHE A 238 -16.72 11.78 -16.28
C PHE A 238 -16.63 11.77 -17.81
N SER A 239 -16.63 12.96 -18.41
CA SER A 239 -16.58 13.14 -19.86
C SER A 239 -15.65 14.27 -20.28
N GLY A 240 -15.34 14.33 -21.58
CA GLY A 240 -14.53 15.41 -22.19
C GLY A 240 -13.04 15.13 -22.29
N ARG A 241 -12.54 14.01 -21.74
CA ARG A 241 -11.14 13.54 -21.85
C ARG A 241 -10.98 12.08 -21.45
N GLU A 242 -9.74 11.61 -21.45
CA GLU A 242 -9.38 10.24 -21.07
C GLU A 242 -9.36 10.08 -19.54
N PHE A 243 -10.44 9.49 -19.02
CA PHE A 243 -10.53 8.94 -17.68
C PHE A 243 -10.45 7.42 -17.76
N ILE A 244 -9.60 6.83 -16.93
CA ILE A 244 -9.40 5.38 -16.86
C ILE A 244 -9.72 4.95 -15.44
N PHE A 245 -10.76 4.14 -15.28
CA PHE A 245 -11.17 3.63 -13.97
C PHE A 245 -10.57 2.25 -13.72
N VAL A 246 -10.00 2.06 -12.54
CA VAL A 246 -9.34 0.80 -12.14
C VAL A 246 -9.79 0.38 -10.75
N GLY A 247 -9.63 -0.90 -10.41
CA GLY A 247 -9.88 -1.42 -9.06
C GLY A 247 -8.76 -1.11 -8.07
N ASN A 248 -8.98 -1.41 -6.79
CA ASN A 248 -8.01 -1.28 -5.70
C ASN A 248 -7.68 -2.66 -5.10
N PRO A 249 -6.42 -3.14 -5.12
CA PRO A 249 -5.26 -2.59 -5.83
C PRO A 249 -5.33 -2.81 -7.35
N CYS A 250 -4.43 -2.16 -8.10
CA CYS A 250 -4.27 -2.39 -9.54
C CYS A 250 -2.82 -2.24 -10.00
N TYR A 251 -2.42 -3.09 -10.96
CA TYR A 251 -1.21 -2.91 -11.75
C TYR A 251 -1.54 -2.31 -13.12
N PHE A 252 -0.77 -1.30 -13.52
CA PHE A 252 -0.82 -0.73 -14.87
C PHE A 252 0.55 -0.22 -15.31
N SER A 253 0.70 0.13 -16.59
CA SER A 253 1.96 0.62 -17.13
C SER A 253 1.84 2.03 -17.69
N LEU A 254 2.78 2.90 -17.30
CA LEU A 254 2.93 4.25 -17.84
C LEU A 254 4.23 4.33 -18.64
N HIS A 255 4.15 4.18 -19.97
CA HIS A 255 5.34 4.12 -20.84
C HIS A 255 6.39 3.08 -20.36
N ASN A 256 5.96 1.81 -20.25
CA ASN A 256 6.77 0.67 -19.79
C ASN A 256 7.22 0.71 -18.32
N ILE A 257 6.71 1.66 -17.53
CA ILE A 257 6.96 1.72 -16.08
C ILE A 257 5.79 1.07 -15.39
N GLU A 258 6.04 -0.03 -14.68
CA GLU A 258 5.02 -0.79 -13.96
C GLU A 258 4.67 -0.07 -12.64
N VAL A 259 3.41 0.29 -12.49
CA VAL A 259 2.89 0.97 -11.29
C VAL A 259 1.96 -0.01 -10.57
N LEU A 260 2.20 -0.20 -9.28
CA LEU A 260 1.24 -0.79 -8.35
C LEU A 260 0.56 0.37 -7.61
N SER A 261 -0.73 0.51 -7.82
CA SER A 261 -1.59 1.42 -7.08
C SER A 261 -2.40 0.64 -6.07
N TYR A 262 -2.45 1.13 -4.84
CA TYR A 262 -3.20 0.55 -3.73
C TYR A 262 -3.67 1.68 -2.83
N HIS A 263 -4.90 1.69 -2.32
CA HIS A 263 -5.36 2.82 -1.51
C HIS A 263 -4.58 2.95 -0.20
N GLY A 264 -4.34 1.83 0.50
CA GLY A 264 -3.48 1.83 1.68
C GLY A 264 -4.17 1.52 3.01
N GLN A 265 -5.39 0.95 3.01
CA GLN A 265 -6.13 0.69 4.26
C GLN A 265 -5.37 -0.25 5.22
N SER A 266 -4.63 -1.23 4.69
CA SER A 266 -3.83 -2.18 5.46
C SER A 266 -2.61 -1.61 6.17
N LEU A 267 -2.24 -0.36 5.89
CA LEU A 267 -1.10 0.27 6.55
C LEU A 267 -1.35 0.38 8.06
N LEU A 268 -2.60 0.57 8.48
CA LEU A 268 -2.97 0.56 9.89
C LEU A 268 -2.79 -0.81 10.53
N ASP A 269 -3.15 -1.89 9.83
CA ASP A 269 -2.97 -3.25 10.33
C ASP A 269 -1.49 -3.59 10.57
N PHE A 270 -0.62 -3.21 9.63
CA PHE A 270 0.81 -3.36 9.84
C PHE A 270 1.32 -2.52 11.02
N ALA A 271 0.92 -1.25 11.13
CA ALA A 271 1.37 -0.37 12.21
C ALA A 271 0.89 -0.85 13.60
N THR A 272 -0.30 -1.44 13.69
CA THR A 272 -0.86 -1.97 14.94
C THR A 272 -0.22 -3.29 15.35
N ASN A 273 0.16 -4.14 14.38
CA ASN A 273 0.65 -5.50 14.67
C ASN A 273 2.18 -5.64 14.65
N ILE A 274 2.92 -4.67 14.08
CA ILE A 274 4.38 -4.68 14.02
C ILE A 274 4.94 -3.54 14.90
N PRO A 275 5.52 -3.85 16.07
CA PRO A 275 5.92 -2.83 17.05
C PRO A 275 6.95 -1.79 16.57
N THR A 276 7.71 -2.10 15.53
CA THR A 276 8.73 -1.21 14.96
C THR A 276 8.17 -0.21 13.95
N LEU A 277 6.93 -0.41 13.50
CA LEU A 277 6.26 0.46 12.54
C LEU A 277 5.45 1.54 13.24
N LYS A 278 5.33 2.69 12.58
CA LYS A 278 4.49 3.79 13.02
C LYS A 278 3.60 4.22 11.88
N TYR A 279 2.32 4.43 12.15
CA TYR A 279 1.34 4.81 11.14
C TYR A 279 1.72 6.11 10.39
N ASN A 280 2.36 7.06 11.09
CA ASN A 280 2.87 8.29 10.50
C ASN A 280 4.20 8.14 9.72
N GLN A 281 4.66 6.92 9.47
CA GLN A 281 5.84 6.60 8.66
C GLN A 281 5.45 5.61 7.53
N PRO A 282 4.55 6.01 6.60
CA PRO A 282 3.93 5.09 5.63
C PRO A 282 4.95 4.39 4.74
N VAL A 283 6.04 5.07 4.37
CA VAL A 283 7.12 4.48 3.54
C VAL A 283 7.75 3.25 4.21
N GLU A 284 7.92 3.22 5.53
CA GLU A 284 8.48 2.04 6.21
C GLU A 284 7.49 0.87 6.20
N ILE A 285 6.19 1.16 6.26
CA ILE A 285 5.13 0.15 6.15
C ILE A 285 5.06 -0.41 4.73
N MET A 286 5.13 0.45 3.72
CA MET A 286 5.17 0.05 2.31
C MET A 286 6.36 -0.87 1.99
N LYS A 287 7.54 -0.62 2.59
CA LYS A 287 8.69 -1.53 2.48
C LYS A 287 8.37 -2.92 3.04
N ILE A 288 7.66 -2.98 4.17
CA ILE A 288 7.24 -4.24 4.77
C ILE A 288 6.22 -4.97 3.88
N ALA A 289 5.26 -4.26 3.28
CA ALA A 289 4.32 -4.86 2.33
C ALA A 289 5.06 -5.48 1.12
N LEU A 290 6.02 -4.77 0.52
CA LEU A 290 6.88 -5.30 -0.55
C LEU A 290 7.74 -6.48 -0.08
N LYS A 291 8.31 -6.41 1.12
CA LYS A 291 9.13 -7.47 1.70
C LYS A 291 8.30 -8.75 1.93
N LYS A 292 7.05 -8.60 2.37
CA LYS A 292 6.10 -9.72 2.55
C LYS A 292 5.47 -10.17 1.24
N ARG A 293 5.55 -9.36 0.19
CA ARG A 293 4.89 -9.54 -1.11
C ARG A 293 3.37 -9.68 -0.97
N HIS A 294 2.80 -8.94 -0.02
CA HIS A 294 1.37 -8.97 0.27
C HIS A 294 0.92 -7.61 0.84
N LEU A 295 -0.16 -7.07 0.29
CA LEU A 295 -0.68 -5.75 0.67
C LEU A 295 -1.44 -5.82 2.00
N ALA A 296 -2.26 -6.84 2.25
CA ALA A 296 -3.05 -6.96 3.47
C ALA A 296 -3.08 -8.40 4.03
N PRO A 297 -1.96 -8.94 4.57
CA PRO A 297 -1.91 -10.35 4.95
C PRO A 297 -2.77 -10.69 6.17
N ILE A 298 -2.99 -9.74 7.08
CA ILE A 298 -3.66 -9.97 8.38
C ILE A 298 -5.17 -10.04 8.16
N TYR A 299 -5.79 -11.17 8.50
CA TYR A 299 -7.24 -11.33 8.46
C TYR A 299 -7.89 -10.92 9.78
N GLY A 300 -9.09 -10.33 9.71
CA GLY A 300 -9.85 -9.91 10.89
C GLY A 300 -9.31 -8.66 11.60
N GLY A 301 -8.39 -7.93 10.95
CA GLY A 301 -7.89 -6.64 11.41
C GLY A 301 -8.83 -5.46 11.11
N HIS A 302 -8.24 -4.27 10.98
CA HIS A 302 -8.91 -3.04 10.56
C HIS A 302 -9.29 -3.05 9.08
N THR A 303 -8.55 -3.77 8.24
CA THR A 303 -8.84 -3.89 6.81
C THR A 303 -9.85 -5.01 6.56
N PRO A 304 -11.05 -4.69 6.05
CA PRO A 304 -12.01 -5.70 5.64
C PRO A 304 -11.51 -6.39 4.36
N ILE A 305 -11.36 -7.72 4.39
CA ILE A 305 -10.94 -8.52 3.24
C ILE A 305 -12.13 -9.31 2.69
N ALA A 306 -12.41 -9.15 1.40
CA ALA A 306 -13.47 -9.86 0.70
C ALA A 306 -13.07 -11.33 0.50
N PRO A 307 -14.01 -12.28 0.68
CA PRO A 307 -13.75 -13.71 0.48
C PRO A 307 -13.73 -14.06 -1.02
N GLU A 308 -12.69 -13.65 -1.72
CA GLU A 308 -12.48 -13.92 -3.14
C GLU A 308 -11.93 -15.34 -3.41
N HIS A 309 -12.13 -15.83 -4.62
CA HIS A 309 -11.56 -17.12 -5.06
C HIS A 309 -10.04 -17.07 -5.25
N GLU A 310 -9.51 -15.88 -5.51
CA GLU A 310 -8.09 -15.59 -5.66
C GLU A 310 -7.69 -14.44 -4.73
N ASP A 311 -6.46 -14.49 -4.24
CA ASP A 311 -5.90 -13.46 -3.38
C ASP A 311 -5.24 -12.36 -4.23
N TYR A 312 -6.04 -11.35 -4.59
CA TYR A 312 -5.59 -10.18 -5.35
C TYR A 312 -4.71 -9.21 -4.54
N MET A 313 -4.52 -9.46 -3.24
CA MET A 313 -3.68 -8.62 -2.38
C MET A 313 -2.21 -9.08 -2.42
N VAL A 314 -1.92 -10.21 -3.08
CA VAL A 314 -0.55 -10.69 -3.33
C VAL A 314 0.16 -9.78 -4.33
N ILE A 315 1.38 -9.37 -4.00
CA ILE A 315 2.27 -8.60 -4.87
C ILE A 315 3.02 -9.61 -5.75
N ASP A 316 2.41 -10.06 -6.83
CA ASP A 316 2.93 -11.10 -7.74
C ASP A 316 4.16 -10.65 -8.56
N ARG A 317 4.13 -9.40 -9.01
CA ARG A 317 5.17 -8.72 -9.80
C ARG A 317 5.81 -7.61 -8.99
N VAL A 318 7.06 -7.27 -9.28
CA VAL A 318 7.76 -6.20 -8.56
C VAL A 318 7.58 -4.91 -9.35
N PRO A 319 6.82 -3.92 -8.86
CA PRO A 319 6.56 -2.70 -9.60
C PRO A 319 7.79 -1.78 -9.62
N ASP A 320 7.82 -0.83 -10.56
CA ASP A 320 8.77 0.27 -10.58
C ASP A 320 8.38 1.40 -9.62
N ILE A 321 7.07 1.59 -9.44
CA ILE A 321 6.46 2.56 -8.54
C ILE A 321 5.36 1.85 -7.74
N PHE A 322 5.42 1.95 -6.42
CA PHE A 322 4.34 1.53 -5.53
C PHE A 322 3.76 2.79 -4.87
N VAL A 323 2.47 3.07 -5.12
CA VAL A 323 1.78 4.24 -4.60
C VAL A 323 0.62 3.88 -3.68
N THR A 324 0.52 4.61 -2.57
CA THR A 324 -0.59 4.60 -1.61
C THR A 324 -1.15 6.00 -1.34
N GLY A 325 -2.34 6.06 -0.75
CA GLY A 325 -2.99 7.24 -0.17
C GLY A 325 -3.34 6.96 1.30
N HIS A 326 -4.60 7.24 1.70
CA HIS A 326 -5.27 6.88 2.97
C HIS A 326 -4.71 7.53 4.24
N VAL A 327 -3.38 7.61 4.38
CA VAL A 327 -2.70 8.13 5.56
C VAL A 327 -2.71 9.67 5.57
N HIS A 328 -2.98 10.33 4.45
CA HIS A 328 -2.97 11.81 4.31
C HIS A 328 -1.58 12.45 4.61
N LEU A 329 -0.48 11.71 4.42
CA LEU A 329 0.89 12.20 4.55
C LEU A 329 1.64 12.12 3.23
N SER A 330 2.32 13.19 2.82
CA SER A 330 3.19 13.11 1.64
C SER A 330 4.53 12.51 2.01
N SER A 331 4.92 11.41 1.37
CA SER A 331 6.26 10.82 1.56
C SER A 331 6.73 10.11 0.29
N ILE A 332 8.01 10.27 0.00
CA ILE A 332 8.69 9.59 -1.10
C ILE A 332 9.83 8.78 -0.52
N GLY A 333 9.91 7.52 -0.91
CA GLY A 333 10.95 6.60 -0.48
C GLY A 333 11.40 5.68 -1.60
N GLU A 334 12.28 4.76 -1.25
CA GLU A 334 12.83 3.78 -2.17
C GLU A 334 13.07 2.45 -1.44
N TYR A 335 12.85 1.35 -2.14
CA TYR A 335 13.17 0.01 -1.67
C TYR A 335 13.63 -0.91 -2.80
N ARG A 336 14.93 -1.23 -2.82
CA ARG A 336 15.59 -2.10 -3.80
C ARG A 336 15.19 -1.81 -5.26
N GLY A 337 15.24 -0.55 -5.65
CA GLY A 337 14.91 -0.04 -6.98
C GLY A 337 13.47 0.44 -7.15
N VAL A 338 12.55 0.08 -6.24
CA VAL A 338 11.13 0.48 -6.30
C VAL A 338 10.96 1.86 -5.69
N THR A 339 10.33 2.80 -6.41
CA THR A 339 9.96 4.10 -5.85
C THR A 339 8.67 3.96 -5.04
N LEU A 340 8.71 4.39 -3.78
CA LEU A 340 7.56 4.36 -2.87
C LEU A 340 6.97 5.76 -2.76
N ILE A 341 5.66 5.87 -2.91
CA ILE A 341 4.94 7.14 -2.80
C ILE A 341 3.75 6.93 -1.88
N ASN A 342 3.74 7.61 -0.73
CA ASN A 342 2.48 7.89 -0.06
C ASN A 342 2.03 9.27 -0.51
N ALA A 343 0.95 9.32 -1.27
CA ALA A 343 0.35 10.55 -1.71
C ALA A 343 -0.27 11.30 -0.52
N SER A 344 -0.27 12.62 -0.65
CA SER A 344 -0.87 13.54 0.32
C SER A 344 -2.40 13.44 0.28
N SER A 345 -3.08 14.37 0.92
CA SER A 345 -4.53 14.59 0.84
C SER A 345 -4.84 16.02 0.43
N TRP A 346 -6.05 16.27 -0.06
CA TRP A 346 -6.60 17.61 -0.31
C TRP A 346 -7.68 17.99 0.71
N GLN A 347 -7.68 17.30 1.84
CA GLN A 347 -8.53 17.55 2.99
C GLN A 347 -7.70 18.09 4.15
N ALA A 348 -8.16 19.16 4.78
CA ALA A 348 -7.65 19.62 6.05
C ALA A 348 -7.96 18.62 7.17
N GLN A 349 -7.29 18.77 8.31
CA GLN A 349 -7.50 17.89 9.46
C GLN A 349 -8.98 17.85 9.91
N THR A 350 -9.57 16.65 9.89
CA THR A 350 -10.96 16.39 10.34
C THR A 350 -11.05 16.31 11.86
N SER A 351 -12.27 16.37 12.42
CA SER A 351 -12.47 16.16 13.86
C SER A 351 -12.07 14.74 14.28
N TYR A 352 -12.34 13.73 13.44
CA TYR A 352 -11.96 12.34 13.67
C TYR A 352 -10.43 12.18 13.75
N GLN A 353 -9.68 12.77 12.81
CA GLN A 353 -8.21 12.76 12.85
C GLN A 353 -7.66 13.46 14.11
N LYS A 354 -8.30 14.56 14.57
CA LYS A 354 -7.94 15.22 15.83
C LYS A 354 -8.14 14.31 17.04
N MET A 355 -9.26 13.56 17.09
CA MET A 355 -9.52 12.60 18.17
C MET A 355 -8.45 11.50 18.26
N LEU A 356 -7.88 11.12 17.12
CA LEU A 356 -6.79 10.15 17.02
C LEU A 356 -5.39 10.76 17.22
N ASN A 357 -5.28 12.06 17.56
CA ASN A 357 -4.01 12.80 17.63
C ASN A 357 -3.16 12.69 16.36
N PHE A 358 -3.82 12.61 15.20
CA PHE A 358 -3.16 12.47 13.91
C PHE A 358 -3.14 13.80 13.17
N ILE A 359 -1.99 14.19 12.63
CA ILE A 359 -1.80 15.45 11.90
C ILE A 359 -1.49 15.11 10.44
N PRO A 360 -2.38 15.45 9.48
CA PRO A 360 -2.13 15.23 8.06
C PRO A 360 -1.11 16.23 7.52
N ASP A 361 -0.58 15.94 6.34
CA ASP A 361 0.34 16.77 5.58
C ASP A 361 -0.24 17.03 4.18
N PRO A 362 -1.31 17.84 4.08
CA PRO A 362 -2.14 17.96 2.88
C PRO A 362 -1.54 18.90 1.82
N ALA A 363 -2.19 18.98 0.67
CA ALA A 363 -1.88 19.87 -0.45
C ALA A 363 -0.47 19.71 -1.03
N LYS A 364 -0.01 18.46 -1.13
CA LYS A 364 1.28 18.10 -1.72
C LYS A 364 1.10 17.07 -2.83
N LEU A 365 1.74 17.31 -3.97
CA LEU A 365 1.65 16.46 -5.15
C LEU A 365 3.01 15.81 -5.43
N PRO A 366 3.21 14.53 -5.06
CA PRO A 366 4.34 13.75 -5.56
C PRO A 366 4.28 13.62 -7.08
N ILE A 367 5.42 13.82 -7.73
CA ILE A 367 5.59 13.76 -9.18
C ILE A 367 6.86 12.95 -9.47
N VAL A 368 6.75 12.02 -10.42
CA VAL A 368 7.85 11.18 -10.89
C VAL A 368 8.17 11.50 -12.34
N ASP A 369 9.43 11.79 -12.62
CA ASP A 369 9.99 11.82 -13.97
C ASP A 369 10.09 10.38 -14.48
N LEU A 370 9.32 10.03 -15.51
CA LEU A 370 9.27 8.68 -16.05
C LEU A 370 10.57 8.29 -16.77
N LYS A 371 11.33 9.26 -17.28
CA LYS A 371 12.61 9.00 -17.96
C LYS A 371 13.77 8.77 -17.01
N THR A 372 13.85 9.54 -15.93
CA THR A 372 14.95 9.41 -14.95
C THR A 372 14.59 8.53 -13.77
N GLY A 373 13.30 8.37 -13.49
CA GLY A 373 12.78 7.69 -12.31
C GLY A 373 12.86 8.54 -11.03
N ASN A 374 13.30 9.79 -11.13
CA ASN A 374 13.42 10.71 -10.00
C ASN A 374 12.04 11.17 -9.53
N ALA A 375 11.85 11.19 -8.22
CA ALA A 375 10.60 11.57 -7.59
C ALA A 375 10.79 12.84 -6.74
N THR A 376 9.89 13.79 -6.86
CA THR A 376 9.88 15.06 -6.11
C THR A 376 8.47 15.43 -5.72
N THR A 377 8.29 16.39 -4.81
CA THR A 377 6.94 16.83 -4.38
C THR A 377 6.77 18.31 -4.66
N MET A 378 5.65 18.68 -5.29
CA MET A 378 5.15 20.05 -5.38
C MET A 378 4.29 20.36 -4.15
N ASP A 379 4.57 21.46 -3.46
CA ASP A 379 3.87 21.86 -2.22
C ASP A 379 3.03 23.12 -2.45
N PHE A 380 1.72 23.01 -2.26
CA PHE A 380 0.74 24.08 -2.50
C PHE A 380 0.35 24.83 -1.23
N ASN A 381 0.96 24.51 -0.07
CA ASN A 381 0.77 25.29 1.16
C ASN A 381 1.55 26.61 1.18
N ARG A 382 2.49 26.77 0.24
CA ARG A 382 3.32 27.97 0.09
C ARG A 382 2.92 28.69 -1.19
N ALA A 383 3.20 30.00 -1.27
CA ALA A 383 3.01 30.74 -2.52
C ALA A 383 3.81 30.05 -3.64
N VAL A 384 3.11 29.57 -4.66
CA VAL A 384 3.64 28.83 -5.81
C VAL A 384 4.15 29.78 -6.88
#